data_AF-A0A950FYZ0-F1
#
_entry.id   AF-A0A950FYZ0-F1
#
_cell.length_a   1.000
_cell.length_b   1.000
_cell.length_c   1.000
_cell.angle_alpha   90.00
_cell.angle_beta   90.00
_cell.angle_gamma   90.00
#
_symmetry.space_group_name_H-M   'P 1'
#
loop_
_entity.id
_entity.type
_entity.pdbx_description
1 polymer ?
#
loop_
_entity_poly.entity_id
_entity_poly.type
_entity_poly.pdbx_seq_one_letter_code
_entity_poly.pdbx_strand_id
1 'polypeptide(L)' 'SFGGRFLTRSLSRVQPHEAGLQQRTVVVEFESYERALAAYESEDYKKALQALGSSAERDFRIVEGA' A
#
# COMPACT_ATOMS: atom_id res chain seq x y z
N SER A 1 -2.66 -0.62 16.01
CA SER A 1 -2.86 -0.42 14.55
C SER A 1 -2.77 1.07 14.26
N PHE A 2 -2.29 1.46 13.08
CA PHE A 2 -1.97 2.88 12.78
C PHE A 2 -3.15 3.70 12.26
N GLY A 3 -4.37 3.15 12.24
CA GLY A 3 -5.58 3.86 11.82
C GLY A 3 -5.84 3.88 10.30
N GLY A 4 -5.14 3.07 9.52
CA GLY A 4 -5.31 3.02 8.07
C GLY A 4 -6.67 2.45 7.63
N ARG A 5 -7.34 3.14 6.71
CA ARG A 5 -8.62 2.75 6.09
C ARG A 5 -8.40 2.31 4.65
N PHE A 6 -8.70 1.07 4.32
CA PHE A 6 -8.62 0.60 2.94
C PHE A 6 -9.71 1.25 2.08
N LEU A 7 -9.29 1.98 1.05
CA LEU A 7 -10.19 2.46 -0.01
C LEU A 7 -10.41 1.39 -1.08
N THR A 8 -9.35 0.64 -1.41
CA THR A 8 -9.43 -0.54 -2.28
C THR A 8 -8.35 -1.56 -1.94
N ARG A 9 -8.66 -2.84 -2.20
CA ARG A 9 -7.73 -3.98 -2.15
C ARG A 9 -7.90 -4.92 -3.36
N SER A 10 -8.52 -4.39 -4.43
CA SER A 10 -9.15 -5.20 -5.47
C SER A 10 -8.14 -6.01 -6.29
N LEU A 11 -8.57 -7.22 -6.64
CA LEU A 11 -7.95 -8.09 -7.64
C LEU A 11 -8.83 -8.25 -8.89
N SER A 12 -10.04 -7.69 -8.90
CA SER A 12 -11.07 -8.03 -9.90
C SER A 12 -11.11 -7.07 -11.07
N ARG A 13 -11.43 -5.79 -10.82
CA ARG A 13 -11.59 -4.78 -11.87
C ARG A 13 -10.51 -3.71 -11.72
N VAL A 14 -9.43 -3.89 -12.47
CA VAL A 14 -8.38 -2.89 -12.69
C VAL A 14 -8.34 -2.64 -14.19
N GLN A 15 -8.55 -1.38 -14.60
CA GLN A 15 -8.43 -0.92 -15.98
C GLN A 15 -7.26 0.07 -16.00
N PRO A 16 -6.04 -0.35 -16.36
CA PRO A 16 -4.95 0.59 -16.50
C PRO A 16 -5.16 1.48 -17.73
N HIS A 17 -4.56 2.66 -17.68
CA HIS A 17 -4.42 3.62 -18.78
C HIS A 17 -2.93 3.98 -18.93
N GLU A 18 -2.55 4.52 -20.10
CA GLU A 18 -1.17 4.88 -20.46
C GLU A 18 -0.15 3.75 -20.18
N ALA A 19 0.84 3.98 -19.31
CA ALA A 19 1.88 3.03 -18.92
C ALA A 19 1.49 2.17 -17.70
N GLY A 20 0.23 2.23 -17.27
CA GLY A 20 -0.27 1.47 -16.13
C GLY A 20 -0.27 -0.04 -16.37
N LEU A 21 -0.01 -0.82 -15.32
CA LEU A 21 -0.09 -2.28 -15.37
C LEU A 21 -1.43 -2.76 -14.79
N GLN A 22 -2.01 -3.79 -15.40
CA GLN A 22 -3.23 -4.44 -14.90
C GLN A 22 -2.91 -5.37 -13.73
N GLN A 23 -2.53 -4.79 -12.60
CA GLN A 23 -2.08 -5.51 -11.41
C GLN A 23 -2.91 -5.13 -10.19
N ARG A 24 -2.77 -5.91 -9.11
CA ARG A 24 -3.43 -5.63 -7.83
C ARG A 24 -3.06 -4.22 -7.35
N THR A 25 -4.08 -3.40 -7.08
CA THR A 25 -3.89 -2.07 -6.48
C THR A 25 -4.48 -2.03 -5.08
N VAL A 26 -3.70 -1.55 -4.12
CA VAL A 26 -4.13 -1.30 -2.75
C VAL A 26 -3.98 0.18 -2.48
N VAL A 27 -5.05 0.82 -2.03
CA VAL A 27 -5.02 2.22 -1.58
C VAL A 27 -5.52 2.26 -0.15
N VAL A 28 -4.72 2.87 0.73
CA VAL A 28 -5.03 3.02 2.14
C VAL A 28 -4.94 4.49 2.48
N GLU A 29 -6.01 5.03 3.06
CA GLU A 29 -6.05 6.38 3.59
C GLU A 29 -5.66 6.37 5.06
N PHE A 30 -4.89 7.37 5.47
CA PHE A 30 -4.53 7.62 6.87
C PHE A 30 -4.89 9.05 7.24
N GLU A 31 -5.08 9.29 8.53
CA GLU A 31 -5.39 10.62 9.08
C GLU A 31 -4.28 11.64 8.83
N SER A 32 -3.01 11.21 8.72
CA SER A 32 -1.88 12.06 8.36
C SER A 32 -0.78 11.28 7.62
N TYR A 33 0.11 12.01 6.95
CA TYR A 33 1.29 11.46 6.30
C TYR A 33 2.20 10.72 7.30
N GLU A 34 2.41 11.30 8.48
CA GLU A 34 3.24 10.73 9.54
C GLU A 34 2.68 9.40 10.06
N ARG A 35 1.34 9.28 10.15
CA ARG A 35 0.73 7.99 10.55
C ARG A 35 0.94 6.91 9.49
N ALA A 36 0.88 7.26 8.21
CA ALA A 36 1.17 6.32 7.13
C ALA A 36 2.64 5.89 7.15
N LEU A 37 3.56 6.84 7.39
CA LEU A 37 4.98 6.56 7.52
C LEU A 37 5.28 5.65 8.72
N ALA A 38 4.74 5.99 9.90
CA ALA A 38 4.90 5.18 11.10
C ALA A 38 4.35 3.75 10.93
N ALA A 39 3.28 3.59 10.15
CA ALA A 39 2.75 2.27 9.81
C ALA A 39 3.75 1.45 8.99
N TYR A 40 4.36 2.06 7.97
CA TYR A 40 5.36 1.42 7.12
C TYR A 40 6.64 1.07 7.89
N GLU A 41 7.09 1.95 8.79
CA GLU A 41 8.31 1.76 9.57
C GLU A 41 8.15 0.81 10.77
N SER A 42 6.92 0.39 11.05
CA SER A 42 6.61 -0.47 12.19
C SER A 42 7.25 -1.85 12.10
N GLU A 43 7.61 -2.41 13.25
CA GLU A 43 8.17 -3.77 13.33
C GLU A 43 7.22 -4.84 12.79
N ASP A 44 5.91 -4.66 12.98
CA ASP A 44 4.92 -5.59 12.44
C ASP A 44 4.87 -5.55 10.91
N TYR A 45 5.00 -4.36 10.31
CA TYR A 45 5.09 -4.26 8.85
C TYR A 45 6.41 -4.83 8.31
N LYS A 46 7.55 -4.60 8.99
CA LYS A 46 8.83 -5.24 8.63
C LYS A 46 8.76 -6.76 8.66
N LYS A 47 8.12 -7.34 9.68
CA LYS A 47 7.88 -8.80 9.73
C LYS A 47 6.99 -9.28 8.58
N ALA A 48 5.95 -8.52 8.24
CA ALA A 48 5.10 -8.84 7.10
C ALA A 48 5.86 -8.78 5.76
N LEU A 49 6.78 -7.81 5.60
CA LEU A 49 7.67 -7.72 4.45
C LEU A 49 8.62 -8.92 4.35
N GLN A 50 9.20 -9.34 5.48
CA GLN A 50 10.07 -10.51 5.53
C GLN A 50 9.30 -11.78 5.14
N ALA A 51 8.08 -11.94 5.65
CA ALA A 51 7.22 -13.08 5.30
C ALA A 51 6.80 -13.08 3.82
N LEU A 52 6.68 -11.90 3.20
CA LEU A 52 6.41 -11.78 1.77
C LEU A 52 7.59 -12.25 0.91
N GLY A 53 8.82 -12.00 1.34
CA GLY A 53 10.03 -12.39 0.61
C GLY A 53 10.04 -11.85 -0.83
N SER A 54 10.36 -12.72 -1.80
CA SER A 54 10.38 -12.41 -3.23
C SER A 54 9.08 -12.73 -3.96
N SER A 55 7.98 -12.99 -3.23
CA SER A 55 6.72 -13.41 -3.86
C SER A 55 6.01 -12.30 -4.66
N ALA A 56 6.42 -11.04 -4.50
CA ALA A 56 5.87 -9.92 -5.26
C ALA A 56 6.89 -8.78 -5.43
N GLU A 57 6.98 -8.24 -6.65
CA GLU A 57 7.53 -6.91 -6.92
C GLU A 57 6.40 -5.89 -6.81
N ARG A 58 6.66 -4.73 -6.19
CA ARG A 58 5.63 -3.73 -5.91
C ARG A 58 6.17 -2.33 -6.08
N ASP A 59 5.38 -1.49 -6.74
CA ASP A 59 5.47 -0.05 -6.61
C ASP A 59 4.71 0.36 -5.33
N PHE A 60 5.43 0.87 -4.33
CA PHE A 60 4.86 1.29 -3.06
C PHE A 60 5.22 2.74 -2.80
N ARG A 61 4.22 3.56 -2.50
CA ARG A 61 4.39 5.00 -2.29
C ARG A 61 3.55 5.46 -1.10
N ILE A 62 4.09 6.39 -0.33
CA ILE A 62 3.37 7.17 0.66
C ILE A 62 3.36 8.59 0.12
N VAL A 63 2.19 9.20 0.04
CA VAL A 63 2.00 10.53 -0.53
C VAL A 63 1.14 11.35 0.41
N GLU A 64 1.46 12.63 0.56
CA GLU A 64 0.65 13.58 1.32
C GLU A 64 -0.60 13.94 0.50
N GLY A 65 -1.74 14.07 1.18
CA GLY A 65 -2.98 14.57 0.57
C GLY A 65 -2.94 16.08 0.37
N ALA A 66 -3.87 16.60 -0.44
CA ALA A 66 -4.07 18.04 -0.62
C ALA A 66 -4.99 18.64 0.46
#